data_AF-A0A5K0UZT7-F1
#
_entry.id   AF-A0A5K0UZT7-F1
#
_cell.length_a   1.000
_cell.length_b   1.000
_cell.length_c   1.000
_cell.angle_alpha   90.00
_cell.angle_beta   90.00
_cell.angle_gamma   90.00
#
_symmetry.space_group_name_H-M   'P 1'
#
loop_
_entity.id
_entity.type
_entity.pdbx_description
1 polymer ?
#
loop_
_entity_poly.entity_id
_entity_poly.type
_entity_poly.pdbx_seq_one_letter_code
_entity_poly.pdbx_strand_id
1 'polypeptide(L)'
;DTTITVGCNMLKTLANMPALESLDVRFCGSLEQVAEMPALKSLSAYTCNMLMTLANMPTLESSEVTDCDSLEQVAEMPALKSLR
;
A
#
# COMPACT_ATOMS: atom_id res chain seq x y z
N ASP A 1 -11.62 -12.29 4.19
CA ASP A 1 -10.18 -12.17 4.47
C ASP A 1 -9.37 -12.58 3.25
N THR A 2 -9.25 -11.68 2.28
CA THR A 2 -8.41 -11.89 1.10
C THR A 2 -7.14 -11.10 1.34
N THR A 3 -6.07 -11.76 1.80
CA THR A 3 -4.74 -11.17 1.86
C THR A 3 -4.04 -11.53 0.55
N ILE A 4 -3.65 -10.51 -0.22
CA ILE A 4 -2.82 -10.70 -1.40
C ILE A 4 -1.37 -10.49 -0.96
N THR A 5 -0.51 -11.50 -1.16
CA THR A 5 0.95 -11.36 -1.06
C THR A 5 1.51 -11.35 -2.48
N VAL A 6 2.05 -10.22 -2.93
CA VAL A 6 2.64 -10.13 -4.27
C VAL A 6 4.14 -9.92 -4.16
N GLY A 7 4.92 -10.80 -4.80
CA GLY A 7 6.31 -10.51 -5.15
C GLY A 7 6.33 -9.83 -6.51
N CYS A 8 6.47 -8.50 -6.53
CA CYS A 8 6.30 -7.66 -7.72
C CYS A 8 7.61 -7.13 -8.28
N ASN A 9 8.57 -7.97 -8.64
CA ASN A 9 9.86 -7.47 -9.16
C ASN A 9 9.76 -6.60 -10.43
N MET A 10 8.60 -6.57 -11.10
CA MET A 10 8.38 -5.78 -12.32
C MET A 10 7.08 -4.93 -12.27
N LEU A 11 6.28 -5.02 -11.21
CA LEU A 11 5.02 -4.27 -11.15
C LEU A 11 5.31 -2.86 -10.65
N LYS A 12 4.93 -1.85 -11.44
CA LYS A 12 5.08 -0.43 -11.09
C LYS A 12 3.90 0.13 -10.32
N THR A 13 2.69 -0.38 -10.56
CA THR A 13 1.46 0.15 -9.97
C THR A 13 0.55 -0.98 -9.51
N LEU A 14 0.01 -0.85 -8.30
CA LEU A 14 -1.05 -1.70 -7.77
C LEU A 14 -2.28 -0.84 -7.48
N ALA A 15 -3.36 -1.03 -8.22
CA ALA A 15 -4.55 -0.21 -8.10
C ALA A 15 -5.83 -0.99 -8.44
N ASN A 16 -6.98 -0.33 -8.26
CA ASN A 16 -8.31 -0.82 -8.66
C ASN A 16 -8.75 -2.12 -7.97
N MET A 17 -8.61 -2.17 -6.65
CA MET A 17 -9.11 -3.30 -5.84
C MET A 17 -10.19 -2.83 -4.84
N PRO A 18 -11.41 -2.51 -5.34
CA PRO A 18 -12.42 -1.82 -4.54
C PRO A 18 -13.00 -2.63 -3.38
N ALA A 19 -12.85 -3.96 -3.41
CA ALA A 19 -13.32 -4.86 -2.35
C ALA A 19 -12.19 -5.43 -1.49
N LEU A 20 -10.94 -5.02 -1.70
CA LEU A 20 -9.82 -5.53 -0.93
C LEU A 20 -9.79 -4.85 0.44
N GLU A 21 -9.79 -5.65 1.51
CA GLU A 21 -9.78 -5.14 2.88
C GLU A 21 -8.39 -5.20 3.54
N SER A 22 -7.49 -6.05 3.04
CA SER A 22 -6.12 -6.20 3.55
C SER A 22 -5.13 -6.45 2.42
N LEU A 23 -3.99 -5.76 2.47
CA LEU A 23 -2.94 -5.84 1.46
C LEU A 23 -1.57 -6.00 2.12
N ASP A 24 -0.79 -7.00 1.69
CA ASP A 24 0.59 -7.25 2.15
C ASP A 24 1.53 -7.32 0.93
N VAL A 25 2.42 -6.33 0.81
CA VAL A 25 3.34 -6.19 -0.32
C VAL A 25 4.77 -6.34 0.18
N ARG A 26 5.51 -7.31 -0.35
CA ARG A 26 6.88 -7.58 0.10
C ARG A 26 7.85 -7.74 -1.06
N PHE A 27 9.03 -7.17 -0.92
CA PHE A 27 10.13 -7.28 -1.90
C PHE A 27 9.73 -6.79 -3.30
N CYS A 28 8.95 -5.70 -3.34
CA CYS A 28 8.47 -5.11 -4.59
C CYS A 28 9.34 -3.92 -4.97
N GLY A 29 10.59 -4.22 -5.36
CA GLY A 29 11.61 -3.21 -5.60
C GLY A 29 11.30 -2.23 -6.75
N SER A 30 10.39 -2.58 -7.66
CA SER A 30 9.96 -1.70 -8.78
C SER A 30 8.58 -1.09 -8.60
N LEU A 31 7.90 -1.35 -7.48
CA LEU A 31 6.57 -0.81 -7.22
C LEU A 31 6.70 0.66 -6.83
N GLU A 32 6.05 1.52 -7.60
CA GLU A 32 6.12 2.98 -7.47
C GLU A 32 4.84 3.54 -6.81
N GLN A 33 3.69 2.92 -7.06
CA GLN A 33 2.40 3.42 -6.61
C GLN A 33 1.45 2.32 -6.15
N VAL A 34 0.76 2.59 -5.04
CA VAL A 34 -0.38 1.79 -4.56
C VAL A 34 -1.57 2.72 -4.34
N ALA A 35 -2.70 2.48 -5.01
CA ALA A 35 -3.84 3.39 -4.95
C ALA A 35 -5.20 2.70 -5.15
N GLU A 36 -6.28 3.47 -4.98
CA GLU A 36 -7.65 3.10 -5.40
C GLU A 36 -8.18 1.82 -4.74
N MET A 37 -8.13 1.79 -3.40
CA MET A 37 -8.66 0.69 -2.60
C MET A 37 -9.59 1.23 -1.50
N PRO A 38 -10.81 1.66 -1.88
CA PRO A 38 -11.75 2.31 -0.96
C PRO A 38 -12.20 1.47 0.24
N ALA A 39 -12.08 0.14 0.19
CA ALA A 39 -12.42 -0.77 1.29
C ALA A 39 -11.21 -1.23 2.11
N LEU A 40 -10.00 -0.77 1.80
CA LEU A 40 -8.78 -1.25 2.44
C LEU A 40 -8.69 -0.74 3.88
N LYS A 41 -8.61 -1.65 4.84
CA LYS A 41 -8.52 -1.35 6.28
C LYS A 41 -7.10 -1.50 6.83
N SER A 42 -6.30 -2.38 6.22
CA SER A 42 -4.93 -2.67 6.63
C SER A 42 -3.99 -2.80 5.44
N LEU A 43 -2.84 -2.13 5.53
CA LEU A 43 -1.75 -2.17 4.55
C LEU A 43 -0.44 -2.53 5.25
N SER A 44 0.29 -3.48 4.69
CA SER A 44 1.69 -3.73 5.04
C SER A 44 2.56 -3.67 3.79
N ALA A 45 3.65 -2.92 3.84
CA ALA A 45 4.64 -2.81 2.78
C ALA A 45 6.05 -3.00 3.33
N TYR A 46 6.79 -3.98 2.82
CA TYR A 46 8.14 -4.31 3.27
C TYR A 46 9.10 -4.37 2.08
N THR A 47 10.22 -3.64 2.17
CA THR A 47 11.28 -3.66 1.14
C THR A 47 10.75 -3.29 -0.25
N CYS A 48 10.00 -2.18 -0.34
CA CYS A 48 9.48 -1.61 -1.59
C CYS A 48 10.20 -0.29 -1.87
N ASN A 49 11.50 -0.37 -2.19
CA ASN A 49 12.40 0.78 -2.23
C ASN A 49 12.01 1.87 -3.23
N MET A 50 11.23 1.57 -4.26
CA MET A 50 10.75 2.56 -5.24
C MET A 50 9.32 3.06 -4.96
N LEU A 51 8.69 2.62 -3.88
CA LEU A 51 7.30 2.98 -3.59
C LEU A 51 7.25 4.45 -3.15
N MET A 52 6.71 5.30 -4.01
CA MET A 52 6.66 6.75 -3.83
C MET A 52 5.31 7.23 -3.32
N THR A 53 4.23 6.52 -3.66
CA THR A 53 2.88 7.02 -3.44
C THR A 53 1.92 5.96 -2.91
N LEU A 54 1.25 6.31 -1.81
CA LEU A 54 0.06 5.63 -1.31
C LEU A 54 -1.11 6.62 -1.35
N ALA A 55 -2.20 6.29 -2.05
CA ALA A 55 -3.34 7.21 -2.20
C ALA A 55 -4.71 6.52 -2.27
N ASN A 56 -5.78 7.27 -2.01
CA ASN A 56 -7.17 6.86 -2.23
C ASN A 56 -7.55 5.57 -1.46
N MET A 57 -7.27 5.57 -0.15
CA MET A 57 -7.63 4.50 0.78
C MET A 57 -8.39 5.08 1.98
N PRO A 58 -9.61 5.62 1.77
CA PRO A 58 -10.33 6.39 2.77
C PRO A 58 -10.71 5.62 4.04
N THR A 59 -10.75 4.29 3.97
CA THR A 59 -11.07 3.41 5.10
C THR A 59 -9.84 2.80 5.77
N LEU A 60 -8.63 3.17 5.35
CA LEU A 60 -7.39 2.60 5.88
C LEU A 60 -7.21 3.04 7.33
N GLU A 61 -7.21 2.09 8.24
CA GLU A 61 -7.10 2.37 9.68
C GLU A 61 -5.66 2.21 10.18
N SER A 62 -4.91 1.29 9.58
CA SER A 62 -3.55 0.94 9.97
C SER A 62 -2.68 0.67 8.76
N SER A 63 -1.47 1.22 8.78
CA SER A 63 -0.43 0.94 7.80
C SER A 63 0.92 0.73 8.47
N GLU A 64 1.64 -0.30 8.05
CA GLU A 64 3.04 -0.54 8.40
C GLU A 64 3.88 -0.51 7.13
N VAL A 65 4.83 0.41 7.07
CA VAL A 65 5.73 0.60 5.92
C VAL A 65 7.17 0.51 6.45
N THR A 66 7.91 -0.50 6.01
CA THR A 66 9.29 -0.73 6.45
C THR A 66 10.20 -0.93 5.26
N ASP A 67 11.39 -0.35 5.31
CA ASP A 67 12.39 -0.39 4.23
C ASP A 67 11.79 0.03 2.86
N CYS A 68 10.96 1.09 2.86
CA CYS A 68 10.40 1.69 1.64
C CYS A 68 10.86 3.15 1.57
N ASP A 69 12.14 3.33 1.30
CA ASP A 69 12.86 4.60 1.52
C ASP A 69 12.41 5.76 0.63
N SER A 70 11.72 5.47 -0.49
CA SER A 70 11.25 6.49 -1.44
C SER A 70 9.82 6.99 -1.18
N LEU A 71 9.17 6.57 -0.08
CA LEU A 71 7.77 6.96 0.16
C LEU A 71 7.68 8.45 0.54
N GLU A 72 7.17 9.27 -0.38
CA GLU A 72 7.08 10.72 -0.21
C GLU A 72 5.64 11.20 -0.01
N GLN A 73 4.67 10.54 -0.66
CA GLN A 73 3.29 11.00 -0.70
C GLN A 73 2.32 9.98 -0.12
N VAL A 74 1.58 10.43 0.91
CA VAL A 74 0.46 9.72 1.52
C VAL A 74 -0.75 10.67 1.46
N ALA A 75 -1.75 10.35 0.64
CA ALA A 75 -2.90 11.21 0.41
C ALA A 75 -4.23 10.46 0.56
N GLU A 76 -5.27 11.17 1.03
CA GLU A 76 -6.66 10.67 1.12
C GLU A 76 -6.85 9.40 1.96
N MET A 77 -6.41 9.45 3.22
CA MET A 77 -6.61 8.39 4.22
C MET A 77 -7.19 8.96 5.53
N PRO A 78 -8.37 9.61 5.50
CA PRO A 78 -8.98 10.24 6.68
C PRO A 78 -9.20 9.31 7.88
N ALA A 79 -9.30 7.99 7.68
CA ALA A 79 -9.46 7.01 8.75
C ALA A 79 -8.13 6.55 9.38
N LEU A 80 -6.98 6.98 8.85
CA LEU A 80 -5.68 6.46 9.26
C LEU A 80 -5.33 6.93 10.67
N LYS A 81 -5.23 5.98 11.59
CA LYS A 81 -4.93 6.26 13.01
C LYS A 81 -3.44 6.16 13.30
N SER A 82 -2.73 5.32 12.55
CA SER A 82 -1.31 5.06 12.76
C SER A 82 -0.64 4.70 11.45
N LEU A 83 0.43 5.44 11.15
CA LEU A 83 1.43 5.12 10.15
C LEU A 83 2.71 4.77 10.89
N ARG A 84 3.23 3.57 10.67
CA ARG A 84 4.47 3.09 11.27
C ARG A 84 5.52 2.81 10.21
#